data_AF-A0A5B9WKZ1-F1
#
_entry.id   AF-A0A5B9WKZ1-F1
#
_cell.length_a   1.000
_cell.length_b   1.000
_cell.length_c   1.000
_cell.angle_alpha   90.00
_cell.angle_beta   90.00
_cell.angle_gamma   90.00
#
_symmetry.space_group_name_H-M   'P 1'
#
loop_
_entity.id
_entity.type
_entity.pdbx_description
1 polymer ?
#
loop_
_entity_poly.entity_id
_entity_poly.type
_entity_poly.pdbx_seq_one_letter_code
_entity_poly.pdbx_strand_id
1 'polypeptide(L)'
;MKNKKKTGIAGLALAILTILIMGLFDFWKPKSNNGQFVGEIAFNSNRDRQMQMTPQVLDQLRKLNITADKELKLEYFFYTNKAEKAEQLATEIRKLNYTVQYGVSAGDKKLVVVTGWTPKMRMADEVVAHWTEQMCELGYKFDCEFDGWGTDPSQDGNSEDTTENAFEGLRSMAFSTTPEVLGLSLPADKISVYGLIMDWGMDGAVATSVSYQTGDASLYLSSGGGIVGGGQHQNVNSAAKKFVSLGQAFLDKAAKTQTTIPPATDQVKFYFLTNNGIYVGQDIMKNFENNSSPWLKLFEEGNNVLIELRRTNE
;
A
#
# COMPACT_ATOMS: atom_id res chain seq x y z
N MET A 1 29.74 -13.86 -28.90
CA MET A 1 28.95 -14.79 -28.06
C MET A 1 28.21 -14.00 -27.00
N LYS A 2 26.86 -14.05 -27.09
CA LYS A 2 25.77 -13.55 -26.24
C LYS A 2 26.08 -12.59 -25.07
N ASN A 3 25.69 -11.33 -25.28
CA ASN A 3 25.37 -10.34 -24.24
C ASN A 3 24.28 -10.91 -23.30
N LYS A 4 24.59 -11.08 -22.01
CA LYS A 4 23.57 -11.27 -20.97
C LYS A 4 22.88 -9.93 -20.74
N LYS A 5 21.65 -9.78 -21.23
CA LYS A 5 20.75 -8.67 -20.85
C LYS A 5 20.53 -8.75 -19.34
N LYS A 6 20.90 -7.70 -18.61
CA LYS A 6 20.40 -7.44 -17.25
C LYS A 6 18.93 -7.04 -17.39
N THR A 7 18.03 -8.00 -17.26
CA THR A 7 16.60 -7.73 -17.05
C THR A 7 16.45 -7.28 -15.60
N GLY A 8 16.36 -5.97 -15.38
CA GLY A 8 15.81 -5.45 -14.14
C GLY A 8 14.34 -5.85 -14.06
N ILE A 9 13.90 -6.33 -12.90
CA ILE A 9 12.47 -6.52 -12.65
C ILE A 9 11.87 -5.13 -12.50
N ALA A 10 11.33 -4.61 -13.60
CA ALA A 10 10.33 -3.56 -13.56
C ALA A 10 8.98 -4.26 -13.42
N GLY A 11 8.28 -3.98 -12.32
CA GLY A 11 6.88 -4.38 -12.12
C GLY A 11 6.68 -5.68 -11.34
N LEU A 12 6.30 -5.55 -10.09
CA LEU A 12 4.97 -5.93 -9.59
C LEU A 12 4.90 -5.51 -8.12
N ALA A 13 4.31 -4.36 -7.85
CA ALA A 13 3.72 -4.04 -6.56
C ALA A 13 2.35 -3.44 -6.88
N LEU A 14 1.51 -4.27 -7.49
CA LEU A 14 0.08 -4.01 -7.60
C LEU A 14 -0.43 -4.21 -6.16
N ALA A 15 -0.58 -3.13 -5.37
CA ALA A 15 -1.21 -3.27 -4.06
C ALA A 15 -2.71 -3.46 -4.28
N ILE A 16 -3.05 -4.72 -4.50
CA ILE A 16 -4.32 -5.27 -4.09
C ILE A 16 -4.45 -4.99 -2.57
N LEU A 17 -5.66 -4.93 -1.99
CA LEU A 17 -5.83 -4.81 -0.53
C LEU A 17 -5.29 -6.09 0.14
N THR A 18 -3.97 -6.20 0.21
CA THR A 18 -3.26 -7.32 0.76
C THR A 18 -3.11 -7.03 2.24
N ILE A 19 -3.80 -7.79 3.10
CA ILE A 19 -3.48 -7.75 4.53
C ILE A 19 -2.14 -8.44 4.68
N LEU A 20 -1.08 -7.64 4.82
CA LEU A 20 0.29 -8.10 4.92
C LEU A 20 0.74 -8.18 6.38
N ILE A 21 1.31 -9.32 6.75
CA ILE A 21 2.19 -9.45 7.90
C ILE A 21 3.60 -9.19 7.39
N MET A 22 4.06 -7.94 7.38
CA MET A 22 5.47 -7.67 7.12
C MET A 22 6.23 -7.61 8.43
N GLY A 23 7.41 -8.21 8.44
CA GLY A 23 8.39 -7.94 9.45
C GLY A 23 8.94 -6.53 9.26
N LEU A 24 8.89 -5.68 10.28
CA LEU A 24 9.85 -4.59 10.36
C LEU A 24 11.24 -5.23 10.28
N PHE A 25 11.99 -4.94 9.22
CA PHE A 25 13.39 -5.32 9.11
C PHE A 25 14.12 -4.75 10.32
N ASP A 26 14.60 -5.62 11.20
CA ASP A 26 15.57 -5.24 12.22
C ASP A 26 16.91 -4.93 11.52
N PHE A 27 17.02 -3.75 10.92
CA PHE A 27 18.21 -3.20 10.25
C PHE A 27 19.44 -3.14 11.19
N TRP A 28 19.22 -3.33 12.50
CA TRP A 28 20.25 -3.38 13.53
C TRP A 28 20.40 -4.80 14.09
N LYS A 29 20.87 -5.74 13.26
CA LYS A 29 21.40 -7.02 13.77
C LYS A 29 22.93 -7.06 13.66
N PRO A 30 23.62 -7.60 14.68
CA PRO A 30 25.07 -7.76 14.64
C PRO A 30 25.46 -8.68 13.48
N LYS A 31 26.58 -8.35 12.82
CA LYS A 31 27.12 -9.13 11.71
C LYS A 31 27.29 -10.59 12.16
N SER A 32 26.66 -11.52 11.43
CA SER A 32 26.98 -12.94 11.53
C SER A 32 28.48 -13.14 11.24
N ASN A 33 29.18 -13.82 12.15
CA ASN A 33 30.62 -14.07 12.05
C ASN A 33 31.03 -14.93 10.84
N ASN A 34 30.07 -15.57 10.14
CA ASN A 34 30.34 -16.58 9.10
C ASN A 34 29.78 -16.27 7.71
N GLY A 35 29.30 -15.06 7.42
CA GLY A 35 28.78 -14.69 6.09
C GLY A 35 27.39 -15.27 5.73
N GLN A 36 26.75 -15.94 6.68
CA GLN A 36 25.34 -16.34 6.65
C GLN A 36 24.46 -15.09 6.79
N PHE A 37 23.39 -15.01 5.99
CA PHE A 37 22.45 -13.88 5.98
C PHE A 37 21.49 -13.94 7.17
N VAL A 38 20.91 -15.11 7.45
CA VAL A 38 20.00 -15.35 8.56
C VAL A 38 20.71 -16.16 9.63
N GLY A 39 21.02 -15.55 10.78
CA GLY A 39 21.55 -16.29 11.93
C GLY A 39 20.47 -17.07 12.67
N GLU A 40 20.82 -18.16 13.36
CA GLU A 40 19.88 -19.03 14.08
C GLU A 40 18.99 -18.28 15.09
N ILE A 41 19.57 -17.37 15.88
CA ILE A 41 18.81 -16.54 16.84
C ILE A 41 17.80 -15.64 16.10
N ALA A 42 18.22 -15.05 14.97
CA ALA A 42 17.36 -14.19 14.17
C ALA A 42 16.22 -15.00 13.51
N PHE A 43 16.52 -16.21 13.06
CA PHE A 43 15.53 -17.15 12.54
C PHE A 43 14.48 -17.52 13.60
N ASN A 44 14.92 -17.99 14.77
CA ASN A 44 14.01 -18.39 15.86
C ASN A 44 13.12 -17.22 16.29
N SER A 45 13.71 -16.03 16.49
CA SER A 45 12.94 -14.82 16.83
C SER A 45 11.95 -14.42 15.76
N ASN A 46 12.33 -14.50 14.47
CA ASN A 46 11.40 -14.21 13.37
C ASN A 46 10.27 -15.23 13.30
N ARG A 47 10.57 -16.52 13.40
CA ARG A 47 9.56 -17.59 13.41
C ARG A 47 8.56 -17.38 14.53
N ASP A 48 9.03 -17.16 15.77
CA ASP A 48 8.16 -16.94 16.92
C ASP A 48 7.24 -15.72 16.71
N ARG A 49 7.78 -14.63 16.15
CA ARG A 49 7.00 -13.45 15.79
C ARG A 49 5.94 -13.75 14.73
N GLN A 50 6.30 -14.46 13.65
CA GLN A 50 5.36 -14.83 12.59
C GLN A 50 4.23 -15.73 13.14
N MET A 51 4.56 -16.67 14.03
CA MET A 51 3.58 -17.54 14.68
C MET A 51 2.68 -16.77 15.67
N GLN A 52 3.17 -15.70 16.29
CA GLN A 52 2.38 -14.82 17.14
C GLN A 52 1.44 -13.89 16.34
N MET A 53 1.89 -13.39 15.19
CA MET A 53 1.12 -12.43 14.37
C MET A 53 0.08 -13.11 13.47
N THR A 54 0.33 -14.34 13.02
CA THR A 54 -0.55 -15.06 12.09
C THR A 54 -2.00 -15.18 12.60
N PRO A 55 -2.27 -15.59 13.86
CA PRO A 55 -3.63 -15.61 14.39
C PRO A 55 -4.30 -14.24 14.39
N GLN A 56 -3.55 -13.17 14.68
CA GLN A 56 -4.10 -11.81 14.74
C GLN A 56 -4.53 -11.31 13.36
N VAL A 57 -3.80 -11.65 12.31
CA VAL A 57 -4.19 -11.30 10.93
C VAL A 57 -5.37 -12.13 10.46
N LEU A 58 -5.41 -13.41 10.81
CA LEU A 58 -6.59 -14.23 10.57
C LEU A 58 -7.81 -13.64 11.27
N ASP A 59 -7.71 -13.16 12.51
CA ASP A 59 -8.79 -12.46 13.21
C ASP A 59 -9.26 -11.20 12.46
N GLN A 60 -8.35 -10.44 11.85
CA GLN A 60 -8.73 -9.30 11.00
C GLN A 60 -9.46 -9.76 9.74
N LEU A 61 -9.00 -10.85 9.10
CA LEU A 61 -9.67 -11.44 7.95
C LEU A 61 -11.08 -11.95 8.32
N ARG A 62 -11.27 -12.51 9.52
CA ARG A 62 -12.60 -12.92 10.03
C ARG A 62 -13.56 -11.72 10.12
N LYS A 63 -13.08 -10.55 10.55
CA LYS A 63 -13.88 -9.32 10.59
C LYS A 63 -14.30 -8.83 9.20
N LEU A 64 -13.60 -9.26 8.16
CA LEU A 64 -13.92 -9.01 6.75
C LEU A 64 -14.73 -10.15 6.11
N ASN A 65 -15.35 -11.02 6.92
CA ASN A 65 -16.14 -12.18 6.48
C ASN A 65 -15.35 -13.23 5.68
N ILE A 66 -14.03 -13.28 5.82
CA ILE A 66 -13.23 -14.39 5.29
C ILE A 66 -13.30 -15.55 6.28
N THR A 67 -14.02 -16.60 5.94
CA THR A 67 -14.22 -17.78 6.78
C THR A 67 -13.07 -18.80 6.66
N ALA A 68 -13.02 -19.80 7.54
CA ALA A 68 -11.96 -20.81 7.54
C ALA A 68 -12.01 -21.79 6.35
N ASP A 69 -13.16 -21.91 5.70
CA ASP A 69 -13.38 -22.71 4.49
C ASP A 69 -13.09 -21.93 3.21
N LYS A 70 -13.02 -20.60 3.27
CA LYS A 70 -12.61 -19.76 2.13
C LYS A 70 -11.21 -20.16 1.67
N GLU A 71 -11.02 -20.32 0.36
CA GLU A 71 -9.72 -20.59 -0.21
C GLU A 71 -9.16 -19.35 -0.92
N LEU A 72 -8.01 -18.87 -0.45
CA LEU A 72 -7.33 -17.71 -1.02
C LEU A 72 -5.88 -18.09 -1.35
N LYS A 73 -5.27 -17.37 -2.29
CA LYS A 73 -3.83 -17.42 -2.52
C LYS A 73 -3.14 -16.49 -1.52
N LEU A 74 -1.99 -16.91 -1.03
CA LEU A 74 -1.13 -16.10 -0.18
C LEU A 74 0.06 -15.60 -1.01
N GLU A 75 0.29 -14.28 -0.99
CA GLU A 75 1.53 -13.68 -1.45
C GLU A 75 2.58 -13.81 -0.34
N TYR A 76 3.82 -14.12 -0.70
CA TYR A 76 4.91 -14.24 0.28
C TYR A 76 6.13 -13.43 -0.13
N PHE A 77 6.96 -13.09 0.87
CA PHE A 77 8.16 -12.29 0.68
C PHE A 77 9.33 -12.88 1.45
N PHE A 78 10.44 -13.08 0.75
CA PHE A 78 11.72 -13.42 1.34
C PHE A 78 12.80 -12.43 0.90
N TYR A 79 13.81 -12.28 1.73
CA TYR A 79 14.96 -11.45 1.43
C TYR A 79 16.27 -12.18 1.66
N THR A 80 17.29 -11.85 0.87
CA THR A 80 18.65 -12.36 1.04
C THR A 80 19.68 -11.38 0.51
N ASN A 81 20.95 -11.60 0.86
CA ASN A 81 22.07 -10.76 0.43
C ASN A 81 22.72 -11.21 -0.89
N LYS A 82 22.30 -12.34 -1.49
CA LYS A 82 22.88 -12.88 -2.72
C LYS A 82 21.84 -13.44 -3.68
N ALA A 83 21.99 -13.12 -4.97
CA ALA A 83 21.10 -13.61 -6.02
C ALA A 83 21.09 -15.14 -6.17
N GLU A 84 22.23 -15.80 -5.91
CA GLU A 84 22.34 -17.26 -5.96
C GLU A 84 21.44 -17.96 -4.92
N LYS A 85 21.37 -17.41 -3.70
CA LYS A 85 20.49 -17.93 -2.64
C LYS A 85 19.02 -17.77 -3.00
N ALA A 86 18.68 -16.60 -3.55
CA ALA A 86 17.34 -16.32 -4.06
C ALA A 86 16.92 -17.29 -5.18
N GLU A 87 17.84 -17.61 -6.10
CA GLU A 87 17.61 -18.57 -7.18
C GLU A 87 17.42 -20.01 -6.65
N GLN A 88 18.22 -20.43 -5.66
CA GLN A 88 18.07 -21.73 -5.00
C GLN A 88 16.72 -21.85 -4.29
N LEU A 89 16.35 -20.85 -3.49
CA LEU A 89 15.04 -20.81 -2.83
C LEU A 89 13.90 -20.82 -3.85
N ALA A 90 13.98 -19.99 -4.90
CA ALA A 90 12.97 -19.96 -5.96
C ALA A 90 12.81 -21.32 -6.65
N THR A 91 13.89 -22.10 -6.78
CA THR A 91 13.83 -23.45 -7.35
C THR A 91 13.03 -24.40 -6.46
N GLU A 92 13.20 -24.37 -5.15
CA GLU A 92 12.39 -25.20 -4.24
C GLU A 92 10.93 -24.74 -4.18
N ILE A 93 10.68 -23.44 -4.18
CA ILE A 93 9.33 -22.87 -4.20
C ILE A 93 8.55 -23.32 -5.45
N ARG A 94 9.20 -23.40 -6.63
CA ARG A 94 8.54 -23.93 -7.85
C ARG A 94 8.11 -25.38 -7.70
N LYS A 95 8.84 -26.19 -6.92
CA LYS A 95 8.46 -27.60 -6.67
C LYS A 95 7.20 -27.71 -5.82
N LEU A 96 6.85 -26.68 -5.06
CA LEU A 96 5.59 -26.56 -4.33
C LEU A 96 4.41 -26.13 -5.21
N ASN A 97 4.64 -25.92 -6.52
CA ASN A 97 3.67 -25.39 -7.48
C ASN A 97 3.24 -23.94 -7.19
N TYR A 98 4.14 -23.15 -6.58
CA TYR A 98 3.91 -21.73 -6.30
C TYR A 98 4.44 -20.89 -7.47
N THR A 99 3.82 -19.74 -7.74
CA THR A 99 4.39 -18.75 -8.67
C THR A 99 5.57 -18.08 -7.99
N VAL A 100 6.69 -17.82 -8.68
CA VAL A 100 7.85 -17.20 -8.03
C VAL A 100 8.70 -16.37 -8.98
N GLN A 101 9.10 -15.21 -8.49
CA GLN A 101 10.05 -14.31 -9.11
C GLN A 101 11.06 -13.82 -8.06
N TYR A 102 12.25 -13.41 -8.51
CA TYR A 102 13.26 -12.85 -7.63
C TYR A 102 14.12 -11.82 -8.33
N GLY A 103 14.51 -10.77 -7.62
CA GLY A 103 15.30 -9.67 -8.17
C GLY A 103 15.81 -8.73 -7.11
N VAL A 104 16.49 -7.66 -7.53
CA VAL A 104 16.98 -6.64 -6.61
C VAL A 104 15.80 -5.98 -5.90
N SER A 105 15.85 -5.89 -4.57
CA SER A 105 14.81 -5.23 -3.78
C SER A 105 14.73 -3.74 -4.14
N ALA A 106 13.51 -3.22 -4.26
CA ALA A 106 13.28 -1.81 -4.54
C ALA A 106 13.70 -0.90 -3.37
N GLY A 107 13.49 -1.36 -2.12
CA GLY A 107 13.81 -0.61 -0.90
C GLY A 107 15.28 -0.68 -0.49
N ASP A 108 15.98 -1.77 -0.79
CA ASP A 108 17.43 -1.87 -0.58
C ASP A 108 18.11 -2.59 -1.74
N LYS A 109 18.88 -1.84 -2.52
CA LYS A 109 19.63 -2.37 -3.68
C LYS A 109 20.70 -3.41 -3.31
N LYS A 110 21.02 -3.57 -2.03
CA LYS A 110 21.92 -4.61 -1.51
C LYS A 110 21.21 -5.93 -1.24
N LEU A 111 19.88 -5.92 -1.22
CA LEU A 111 19.07 -7.11 -0.98
C LEU A 111 18.46 -7.63 -2.28
N VAL A 112 18.21 -8.93 -2.29
CA VAL A 112 17.46 -9.64 -3.31
C VAL A 112 16.17 -10.13 -2.69
N VAL A 113 15.04 -9.76 -3.27
CA VAL A 113 13.71 -10.21 -2.86
C VAL A 113 13.31 -11.45 -3.67
N VAL A 114 12.67 -12.42 -3.02
CA VAL A 114 11.96 -13.53 -3.64
C VAL A 114 10.49 -13.42 -3.25
N THR A 115 9.60 -13.38 -4.24
CA THR A 115 8.17 -13.19 -4.00
C THR A 115 7.32 -13.92 -5.04
N GLY A 116 6.06 -14.16 -4.72
CA GLY A 116 5.09 -14.81 -5.57
C GLY A 116 3.89 -15.30 -4.76
N TRP A 117 3.10 -16.21 -5.34
CA TRP A 117 1.80 -16.62 -4.82
C TRP A 117 1.68 -18.13 -4.67
N THR A 118 1.03 -18.56 -3.60
CA THR A 118 0.57 -19.95 -3.45
C THR A 118 -0.58 -20.25 -4.42
N PRO A 119 -0.89 -21.54 -4.67
CA PRO A 119 -2.23 -21.96 -5.05
C PRO A 119 -3.26 -21.52 -3.99
N LYS A 120 -4.55 -21.56 -4.36
CA LYS A 120 -5.61 -21.33 -3.37
C LYS A 120 -5.47 -22.37 -2.25
N MET A 121 -5.47 -21.90 -1.01
CA MET A 121 -5.41 -22.72 0.19
C MET A 121 -6.45 -22.23 1.18
N ARG A 122 -6.96 -23.16 1.98
CA ARG A 122 -7.97 -22.84 2.99
C ARG A 122 -7.41 -21.85 4.02
N MET A 123 -8.18 -20.81 4.28
CA MET A 123 -7.87 -19.79 5.29
C MET A 123 -8.15 -20.28 6.71
N ALA A 124 -8.09 -21.58 6.98
CA ALA A 124 -8.23 -22.15 8.32
C ALA A 124 -6.97 -21.86 9.14
N ASP A 125 -7.15 -21.54 10.42
CA ASP A 125 -6.07 -21.02 11.26
C ASP A 125 -4.86 -21.96 11.33
N GLU A 126 -5.12 -23.25 11.54
CA GLU A 126 -4.11 -24.31 11.56
C GLU A 126 -3.38 -24.49 10.22
N VAL A 127 -4.09 -24.32 9.10
CA VAL A 127 -3.53 -24.48 7.76
C VAL A 127 -2.57 -23.35 7.45
N VAL A 128 -2.98 -22.11 7.73
CA VAL A 128 -2.16 -20.92 7.48
C VAL A 128 -0.99 -20.86 8.47
N ALA A 129 -1.21 -21.14 9.76
CA ALA A 129 -0.14 -21.18 10.75
C ALA A 129 0.93 -22.23 10.42
N HIS A 130 0.52 -23.45 10.04
CA HIS A 130 1.46 -24.49 9.63
C HIS A 130 2.24 -24.08 8.37
N TRP A 131 1.56 -23.49 7.39
CA TRP A 131 2.23 -22.98 6.19
C TRP A 131 3.21 -21.85 6.51
N THR A 132 2.85 -20.92 7.39
CA THR A 132 3.75 -19.83 7.82
C THR A 132 5.03 -20.38 8.46
N GLU A 133 4.91 -21.38 9.33
CA GLU A 133 6.06 -22.07 9.92
C GLU A 133 6.94 -22.72 8.85
N GLN A 134 6.35 -23.48 7.93
CA GLN A 134 7.06 -24.11 6.80
C GLN A 134 7.81 -23.08 5.94
N MET A 135 7.22 -21.91 5.69
CA MET A 135 7.87 -20.85 4.92
C MET A 135 9.03 -20.24 5.68
N CYS A 136 8.94 -20.06 7.00
CA CYS A 136 10.07 -19.64 7.84
C CYS A 136 11.23 -20.63 7.75
N GLU A 137 10.95 -21.93 7.91
CA GLU A 137 11.94 -23.00 7.85
C GLU A 137 12.59 -23.12 6.46
N LEU A 138 11.77 -23.03 5.40
CA LEU A 138 12.23 -23.07 4.03
C LEU A 138 13.16 -21.90 3.72
N GLY A 139 12.80 -20.69 4.15
CA GLY A 139 13.66 -19.52 4.00
C GLY A 139 15.01 -19.73 4.69
N TYR A 140 14.99 -20.11 5.97
CA TYR A 140 16.21 -20.33 6.75
C TYR A 140 17.14 -21.38 6.15
N LYS A 141 16.58 -22.49 5.65
CA LYS A 141 17.32 -23.55 4.97
C LYS A 141 18.13 -23.05 3.76
N PHE A 142 17.64 -22.03 3.06
CA PHE A 142 18.31 -21.42 1.90
C PHE A 142 18.96 -20.07 2.21
N ASP A 143 19.09 -19.74 3.50
CA ASP A 143 19.70 -18.49 3.97
C ASP A 143 18.99 -17.24 3.41
N CYS A 144 17.66 -17.30 3.45
CA CYS A 144 16.71 -16.26 3.08
C CYS A 144 15.78 -15.98 4.26
N GLU A 145 15.63 -14.72 4.65
CA GLU A 145 14.70 -14.34 5.72
C GLU A 145 13.28 -14.32 5.16
N PHE A 146 12.37 -15.09 5.76
CA PHE A 146 10.94 -14.96 5.48
C PHE A 146 10.42 -13.70 6.17
N ASP A 147 10.15 -12.68 5.39
CA ASP A 147 9.71 -11.38 5.91
C ASP A 147 8.23 -11.39 6.25
N GLY A 148 7.43 -12.09 5.44
CA GLY A 148 6.01 -11.95 5.56
C GLY A 148 5.18 -12.61 4.48
N TRP A 149 3.88 -12.53 4.70
CA TRP A 149 2.87 -12.93 3.73
C TRP A 149 1.64 -12.05 3.83
N GLY A 150 0.80 -12.10 2.79
CA GLY A 150 -0.53 -11.54 2.86
C GLY A 150 -1.47 -12.10 1.82
N THR A 151 -2.72 -11.66 1.86
CA THR A 151 -3.76 -12.13 0.93
C THR A 151 -4.69 -10.99 0.56
N ASP A 152 -5.25 -11.09 -0.64
CA ASP A 152 -6.44 -10.35 -1.05
C ASP A 152 -7.71 -11.09 -0.60
N PRO A 153 -8.59 -10.48 0.22
CA PRO A 153 -9.89 -11.06 0.58
C PRO A 153 -10.86 -11.27 -0.60
N SER A 154 -10.65 -10.60 -1.74
CA SER A 154 -11.59 -10.52 -2.88
C SER A 154 -11.32 -11.49 -4.05
N GLN A 155 -10.45 -12.50 -3.88
CA GLN A 155 -9.96 -13.40 -4.95
C GLN A 155 -10.97 -14.37 -5.61
N ASP A 156 -12.27 -14.29 -5.29
CA ASP A 156 -13.30 -15.21 -5.81
C ASP A 156 -14.10 -14.67 -7.00
N GLY A 157 -13.76 -13.49 -7.53
CA GLY A 157 -14.30 -13.02 -8.81
C GLY A 157 -13.66 -13.75 -10.00
N ASN A 158 -14.49 -14.34 -10.87
CA ASN A 158 -14.12 -14.93 -12.17
C ASN A 158 -13.09 -14.03 -12.90
N SER A 159 -11.85 -14.50 -13.00
CA SER A 159 -10.75 -13.76 -13.62
C SER A 159 -10.69 -14.04 -15.13
N GLU A 160 -11.71 -13.61 -15.86
CA GLU A 160 -11.55 -13.10 -17.22
C GLU A 160 -11.85 -11.59 -17.16
N ASP A 161 -10.78 -10.80 -17.21
CA ASP A 161 -10.75 -9.39 -17.60
C ASP A 161 -11.70 -8.42 -16.84
N THR A 162 -11.41 -8.17 -15.55
CA THR A 162 -11.36 -6.85 -14.87
C THR A 162 -11.21 -7.11 -13.37
N THR A 163 -10.00 -7.01 -12.83
CA THR A 163 -9.74 -6.99 -11.39
C THR A 163 -10.38 -5.74 -10.78
N GLU A 164 -11.39 -5.90 -9.93
CA GLU A 164 -11.99 -4.76 -9.22
C GLU A 164 -11.02 -4.31 -8.12
N ASN A 165 -10.19 -3.33 -8.46
CA ASN A 165 -9.25 -2.70 -7.56
C ASN A 165 -10.00 -2.04 -6.38
N ALA A 166 -9.46 -2.21 -5.16
CA ALA A 166 -9.97 -1.58 -3.93
C ALA A 166 -10.06 -0.04 -3.99
N PHE A 167 -9.45 0.59 -5.00
CA PHE A 167 -9.54 2.00 -5.29
C PHE A 167 -10.95 2.59 -5.15
N GLU A 168 -11.97 2.03 -5.82
CA GLU A 168 -13.32 2.61 -5.75
C GLU A 168 -13.91 2.50 -4.34
N GLY A 169 -13.69 1.38 -3.64
CA GLY A 169 -14.14 1.19 -2.27
C GLY A 169 -13.46 2.14 -1.28
N LEU A 170 -12.12 2.24 -1.33
CA LEU A 170 -11.34 3.13 -0.47
C LEU A 170 -11.64 4.61 -0.75
N ARG A 171 -11.78 4.97 -2.03
CA ARG A 171 -12.16 6.32 -2.45
C ARG A 171 -13.57 6.65 -1.99
N SER A 172 -14.53 5.75 -2.16
CA SER A 172 -15.90 5.91 -1.64
C SER A 172 -15.93 6.09 -0.14
N MET A 173 -15.15 5.28 0.61
CA MET A 173 -15.01 5.42 2.06
C MET A 173 -14.47 6.81 2.41
N ALA A 174 -13.44 7.29 1.73
CA ALA A 174 -12.87 8.60 1.96
C ALA A 174 -13.88 9.74 1.75
N PHE A 175 -14.71 9.65 0.70
CA PHE A 175 -15.79 10.62 0.46
C PHE A 175 -16.92 10.56 1.50
N SER A 176 -17.13 9.39 2.12
CA SER A 176 -18.16 9.20 3.16
C SER A 176 -17.73 9.59 4.57
N THR A 177 -16.43 9.82 4.80
CA THR A 177 -15.90 10.20 6.11
C THR A 177 -16.50 11.51 6.58
N THR A 178 -17.16 11.50 7.74
CA THR A 178 -17.77 12.67 8.35
C THR A 178 -16.88 13.28 9.45
N PRO A 179 -17.11 14.54 9.86
CA PRO A 179 -16.41 15.13 11.00
C PRO A 179 -16.53 14.30 12.28
N GLU A 180 -17.71 13.70 12.52
CA GLU A 180 -17.98 12.90 13.73
C GLU A 180 -17.12 11.63 13.77
N VAL A 181 -16.94 10.96 12.62
CA VAL A 181 -16.05 9.79 12.50
C VAL A 181 -14.60 10.15 12.84
N LEU A 182 -14.19 11.36 12.50
CA LEU A 182 -12.85 11.90 12.78
C LEU A 182 -12.71 12.48 14.20
N GLY A 183 -13.78 12.48 15.01
CA GLY A 183 -13.80 13.12 16.32
C GLY A 183 -13.66 14.66 16.26
N LEU A 184 -14.03 15.28 15.13
CA LEU A 184 -13.96 16.72 14.93
C LEU A 184 -15.28 17.41 15.30
N SER A 185 -15.17 18.55 15.98
CA SER A 185 -16.29 19.48 16.20
C SER A 185 -16.07 20.71 15.34
N LEU A 186 -16.87 20.87 14.28
CA LEU A 186 -16.74 21.98 13.34
C LEU A 186 -17.65 23.16 13.74
N PRO A 187 -17.24 24.42 13.49
CA PRO A 187 -18.08 25.59 13.75
C PRO A 187 -19.35 25.60 12.89
N ALA A 188 -20.49 25.97 13.47
CA ALA A 188 -21.78 26.02 12.77
C ALA A 188 -21.99 27.32 11.97
N ASP A 189 -21.21 28.36 12.25
CA ASP A 189 -21.36 29.72 11.70
C ASP A 189 -20.58 29.95 10.39
N LYS A 190 -19.73 29.00 9.99
CA LYS A 190 -18.95 29.08 8.75
C LYS A 190 -18.77 27.72 8.08
N ILE A 191 -18.58 27.74 6.77
CA ILE A 191 -18.23 26.54 6.00
C ILE A 191 -16.77 26.21 6.25
N SER A 192 -16.52 25.07 6.90
CA SER A 192 -15.19 24.62 7.30
C SER A 192 -14.80 23.36 6.53
N VAL A 193 -13.66 23.40 5.86
CA VAL A 193 -13.03 22.26 5.18
C VAL A 193 -12.37 21.38 6.24
N TYR A 194 -12.81 20.13 6.34
CA TYR A 194 -12.22 19.14 7.26
C TYR A 194 -11.46 18.04 6.53
N GLY A 195 -11.64 17.92 5.21
CA GLY A 195 -10.91 16.98 4.37
C GLY A 195 -10.69 17.52 2.97
N LEU A 196 -9.58 17.09 2.38
CA LEU A 196 -9.24 17.32 0.98
C LEU A 196 -8.95 15.98 0.32
N ILE A 197 -9.55 15.78 -0.86
CA ILE A 197 -9.24 14.67 -1.74
C ILE A 197 -8.73 15.25 -3.06
N MET A 198 -7.51 14.89 -3.44
CA MET A 198 -6.93 15.27 -4.73
C MET A 198 -6.87 14.04 -5.62
N ASP A 199 -7.69 14.01 -6.67
CA ASP A 199 -7.60 13.03 -7.72
C ASP A 199 -6.76 13.58 -8.88
N TRP A 200 -5.84 12.76 -9.37
CA TRP A 200 -5.01 13.07 -10.52
C TRP A 200 -5.14 11.97 -11.57
N GLY A 201 -5.76 12.31 -12.70
CA GLY A 201 -5.85 11.45 -13.87
C GLY A 201 -4.53 11.45 -14.64
N MET A 202 -3.86 10.32 -14.62
CA MET A 202 -2.63 10.03 -15.34
C MET A 202 -2.94 9.10 -16.53
N ASP A 203 -1.96 8.86 -17.40
CA ASP A 203 -2.14 7.97 -18.55
C ASP A 203 -2.58 6.57 -18.12
N GLY A 204 -3.85 6.24 -18.37
CA GLY A 204 -4.48 4.96 -18.02
C GLY A 204 -4.81 4.73 -16.53
N ALA A 205 -4.58 5.69 -15.62
CA ALA A 205 -4.80 5.49 -14.18
C ALA A 205 -5.16 6.79 -13.43
N VAL A 206 -5.68 6.65 -12.21
CA VAL A 206 -5.99 7.75 -11.29
C VAL A 206 -5.24 7.54 -9.99
N ALA A 207 -4.57 8.59 -9.51
CA ALA A 207 -4.01 8.65 -8.17
C ALA A 207 -4.88 9.55 -7.28
N THR A 208 -5.35 9.02 -6.15
CA THR A 208 -6.17 9.74 -5.17
C THR A 208 -5.39 9.94 -3.89
N SER A 209 -5.04 11.19 -3.58
CA SER A 209 -4.53 11.59 -2.26
C SER A 209 -5.69 11.99 -1.37
N VAL A 210 -5.73 11.48 -0.15
CA VAL A 210 -6.72 11.83 0.88
C VAL A 210 -5.99 12.47 2.05
N SER A 211 -6.54 13.55 2.59
CA SER A 211 -6.04 14.19 3.82
C SER A 211 -7.17 14.77 4.64
N TYR A 212 -7.09 14.63 5.96
CA TYR A 212 -8.06 15.18 6.90
C TYR A 212 -7.39 16.15 7.88
N GLN A 213 -8.20 17.03 8.50
CA GLN A 213 -7.74 18.04 9.45
C GLN A 213 -7.07 17.43 10.70
N THR A 214 -7.37 16.18 11.02
CA THR A 214 -6.72 15.36 12.05
C THR A 214 -5.26 15.02 11.72
N GLY A 215 -4.88 15.11 10.45
CA GLY A 215 -3.58 14.72 9.90
C GLY A 215 -3.56 13.30 9.33
N ASP A 216 -4.70 12.61 9.34
CA ASP A 216 -4.86 11.34 8.62
C ASP A 216 -4.66 11.58 7.12
N ALA A 217 -3.89 10.69 6.47
CA ALA A 217 -3.61 10.77 5.04
C ALA A 217 -3.47 9.40 4.40
N SER A 218 -3.77 9.30 3.11
CA SER A 218 -3.63 8.08 2.31
C SER A 218 -3.42 8.39 0.84
N LEU A 219 -2.90 7.41 0.10
CA LEU A 219 -2.79 7.40 -1.36
C LEU A 219 -3.48 6.14 -1.89
N TYR A 220 -4.40 6.28 -2.84
CA TYR A 220 -5.03 5.16 -3.55
C TYR A 220 -4.70 5.26 -5.04
N LEU A 221 -4.41 4.14 -5.70
CA LEU A 221 -4.09 4.11 -7.13
C LEU A 221 -5.10 3.25 -7.87
N SER A 222 -5.74 3.76 -8.92
CA SER A 222 -6.72 3.01 -9.73
C SER A 222 -6.07 1.89 -10.57
N SER A 223 -4.75 1.94 -10.76
CA SER A 223 -3.94 0.85 -11.31
C SER A 223 -3.68 -0.30 -10.31
N GLY A 224 -4.23 -0.21 -9.10
CA GLY A 224 -3.83 -0.98 -7.93
C GLY A 224 -2.63 -0.32 -7.26
N GLY A 225 -2.47 -0.51 -5.95
CA GLY A 225 -1.48 0.22 -5.18
C GLY A 225 -2.09 1.18 -4.16
N GLY A 226 -1.26 1.58 -3.20
CA GLY A 226 -1.58 2.68 -2.31
C GLY A 226 -0.79 2.67 -1.02
N ILE A 227 -1.04 3.70 -0.21
CA ILE A 227 -0.59 3.82 1.18
C ILE A 227 -1.83 4.17 1.98
N VAL A 228 -2.34 3.23 2.77
CA VAL A 228 -3.53 3.42 3.59
C VAL A 228 -3.11 3.75 5.01
N GLY A 229 -3.53 4.90 5.52
CA GLY A 229 -3.19 5.36 6.86
C GLY A 229 -1.70 5.63 7.04
N GLY A 230 -1.21 6.75 6.51
CA GLY A 230 0.14 7.25 6.79
C GLY A 230 0.20 8.31 7.91
N GLY A 231 -0.96 8.75 8.41
CA GLY A 231 -1.09 9.90 9.30
C GLY A 231 -0.44 9.75 10.68
N GLN A 232 -0.09 8.53 11.09
CA GLN A 232 0.70 8.23 12.29
C GLN A 232 2.16 8.71 12.18
N HIS A 233 2.68 8.87 10.96
CA HIS A 233 4.02 9.41 10.76
C HIS A 233 3.98 10.94 10.84
N GLN A 234 4.83 11.52 11.68
CA GLN A 234 4.78 12.95 11.99
C GLN A 234 4.94 13.85 10.75
N ASN A 235 5.77 13.43 9.79
CA ASN A 235 5.97 14.14 8.52
C ASN A 235 4.68 14.15 7.68
N VAL A 236 4.02 13.00 7.54
CA VAL A 236 2.74 12.86 6.84
C VAL A 236 1.65 13.66 7.54
N ASN A 237 1.52 13.51 8.87
CA ASN A 237 0.54 14.22 9.68
C ASN A 237 0.62 15.75 9.47
N SER A 238 1.85 16.26 9.49
CA SER A 238 2.13 17.68 9.32
C SER A 238 1.78 18.16 7.92
N ALA A 239 2.12 17.39 6.88
CA ALA A 239 1.79 17.71 5.50
C ALA A 239 0.27 17.70 5.26
N ALA A 240 -0.44 16.69 5.75
CA ALA A 240 -1.89 16.57 5.61
C ALA A 240 -2.64 17.73 6.26
N LYS A 241 -2.24 18.13 7.48
CA LYS A 241 -2.81 19.30 8.17
C LYS A 241 -2.59 20.60 7.39
N LYS A 242 -1.39 20.81 6.85
CA LYS A 242 -1.08 21.98 6.02
C LYS A 242 -1.91 21.99 4.74
N PHE A 243 -2.03 20.84 4.09
CA PHE A 243 -2.83 20.70 2.87
C PHE A 243 -4.29 21.06 3.11
N VAL A 244 -4.94 20.46 4.12
CA VAL A 244 -6.35 20.76 4.47
C VAL A 244 -6.55 22.21 4.88
N SER A 245 -5.63 22.76 5.69
CA SER A 245 -5.64 24.17 6.09
C SER A 245 -5.57 25.11 4.88
N LEU A 246 -4.68 24.82 3.92
CA LEU A 246 -4.58 25.58 2.68
C LEU A 246 -5.87 25.47 1.84
N GLY A 247 -6.50 24.29 1.81
CA GLY A 247 -7.76 24.07 1.12
C GLY A 247 -8.88 25.04 1.51
N GLN A 248 -8.95 25.42 2.79
CA GLN A 248 -9.94 26.40 3.25
C GLN A 248 -9.85 27.74 2.49
N ALA A 249 -8.64 28.17 2.12
CA ALA A 249 -8.39 29.41 1.39
C ALA A 249 -8.71 29.32 -0.12
N PHE A 250 -9.04 28.13 -0.61
CA PHE A 250 -9.40 27.87 -2.01
C PHE A 250 -10.88 27.52 -2.19
N LEU A 251 -11.64 27.41 -1.09
CA LEU A 251 -13.04 27.00 -1.12
C LEU A 251 -13.92 27.96 -1.94
N ASP A 252 -13.61 29.26 -1.95
CA ASP A 252 -14.32 30.30 -2.71
C ASP A 252 -14.21 30.13 -4.24
N LYS A 253 -13.17 29.43 -4.71
CA LYS A 253 -12.97 29.08 -6.12
C LYS A 253 -13.66 27.77 -6.52
N ALA A 254 -14.11 26.98 -5.54
CA ALA A 254 -14.70 25.66 -5.77
C ALA A 254 -16.22 25.76 -5.92
N ALA A 255 -16.80 24.82 -6.68
CA ALA A 255 -18.25 24.73 -6.87
C ALA A 255 -18.83 23.57 -6.06
N LYS A 256 -19.99 23.77 -5.44
CA LYS A 256 -20.69 22.70 -4.71
C LYS A 256 -21.06 21.57 -5.69
N THR A 257 -20.85 20.31 -5.29
CA THR A 257 -21.10 19.12 -6.12
C THR A 257 -21.83 18.03 -5.34
N GLN A 258 -22.55 17.18 -6.07
CA GLN A 258 -23.16 15.94 -5.56
C GLN A 258 -22.47 14.69 -6.13
N THR A 259 -21.52 14.86 -7.05
CA THR A 259 -20.84 13.77 -7.75
C THR A 259 -19.35 13.80 -7.49
N THR A 260 -18.76 12.61 -7.38
CA THR A 260 -17.34 12.39 -7.13
C THR A 260 -16.73 11.58 -8.28
N ILE A 261 -17.07 11.92 -9.53
CA ILE A 261 -16.56 11.20 -10.70
C ILE A 261 -15.04 11.41 -10.83
N PRO A 262 -14.21 10.35 -10.99
CA PRO A 262 -12.78 10.47 -11.22
C PRO A 262 -12.41 11.44 -12.37
N PRO A 263 -11.20 12.01 -12.38
CA PRO A 263 -10.74 12.89 -13.45
C PRO A 263 -10.50 12.12 -14.75
N ALA A 264 -10.59 12.83 -15.88
CA ALA A 264 -10.06 12.32 -17.15
C ALA A 264 -8.51 12.34 -17.13
N THR A 265 -7.87 11.71 -18.12
CA THR A 265 -6.42 11.82 -18.32
C THR A 265 -5.99 13.29 -18.41
N ASP A 266 -4.87 13.62 -17.78
CA ASP A 266 -4.30 14.96 -17.66
C ASP A 266 -5.22 15.98 -16.96
N GLN A 267 -6.09 15.52 -16.07
CA GLN A 267 -6.93 16.38 -15.24
C GLN A 267 -6.65 16.14 -13.75
N VAL A 268 -6.65 17.22 -12.97
CA VAL A 268 -6.58 17.19 -11.52
C VAL A 268 -7.87 17.75 -10.94
N LYS A 269 -8.48 17.04 -10.00
CA LYS A 269 -9.67 17.47 -9.24
C LYS A 269 -9.35 17.54 -7.76
N PHE A 270 -9.76 18.61 -7.11
CA PHE A 270 -9.71 18.81 -5.67
C PHE A 270 -11.14 18.79 -5.14
N TYR A 271 -11.44 17.83 -4.28
CA TYR A 271 -12.69 17.79 -3.55
C TYR A 271 -12.47 18.26 -2.12
N PHE A 272 -13.31 19.22 -1.71
CA PHE A 272 -13.30 19.82 -0.39
C PHE A 272 -14.46 19.22 0.40
N LEU A 273 -14.17 18.40 1.39
CA LEU A 273 -15.15 17.87 2.32
C LEU A 273 -15.40 18.93 3.39
N THR A 274 -16.65 19.38 3.52
CA THR A 274 -17.03 20.45 4.43
C THR A 274 -18.25 20.10 5.27
N ASN A 275 -18.49 20.83 6.35
CA ASN A 275 -19.74 20.77 7.12
C ASN A 275 -21.00 21.21 6.32
N ASN A 276 -20.84 21.67 5.07
CA ASN A 276 -21.93 22.06 4.18
C ASN A 276 -21.85 21.32 2.82
N GLY A 277 -21.50 20.04 2.86
CA GLY A 277 -21.38 19.18 1.68
C GLY A 277 -20.03 19.27 0.97
N ILE A 278 -19.97 18.75 -0.25
CA ILE A 278 -18.72 18.61 -1.00
C ILE A 278 -18.63 19.72 -2.05
N TYR A 279 -17.45 20.33 -2.15
CA TYR A 279 -17.12 21.28 -3.22
C TYR A 279 -16.02 20.68 -4.10
N VAL A 280 -15.95 21.08 -5.37
CA VAL A 280 -14.94 20.63 -6.32
C VAL A 280 -14.30 21.80 -7.06
N GLY A 281 -12.97 21.78 -7.12
CA GLY A 281 -12.15 22.59 -8.01
C GLY A 281 -11.40 21.67 -8.97
N GLN A 282 -11.12 22.12 -10.18
CA GLN A 282 -10.40 21.29 -11.15
C GLN A 282 -9.61 22.13 -12.15
N ASP A 283 -8.59 21.52 -12.74
CA ASP A 283 -7.83 22.08 -13.85
C ASP A 283 -7.14 20.96 -14.65
N ILE A 284 -6.53 21.31 -15.77
CA ILE A 284 -5.73 20.38 -16.59
C ILE A 284 -4.26 20.42 -16.19
N MET A 285 -3.58 19.27 -16.31
CA MET A 285 -2.18 19.08 -15.91
C MET A 285 -1.25 20.13 -16.54
N LYS A 286 -1.47 20.45 -17.83
CA LYS A 286 -0.74 21.48 -18.57
C LYS A 286 -0.73 22.86 -17.89
N ASN A 287 -1.80 23.24 -17.21
CA ASN A 287 -1.88 24.53 -16.52
C ASN A 287 -1.07 24.55 -15.22
N PHE A 288 -0.87 23.39 -14.59
CA PHE A 288 0.06 23.26 -13.47
C PHE A 288 1.51 23.28 -13.99
N GLU A 289 1.81 22.57 -15.07
CA GLU A 289 3.16 22.49 -15.67
C GLU A 289 3.69 23.86 -16.14
N ASN A 290 2.81 24.72 -16.63
CA ASN A 290 3.17 26.07 -17.09
C ASN A 290 2.95 27.16 -16.01
N ASN A 291 2.64 26.77 -14.78
CA ASN A 291 2.37 27.65 -13.64
C ASN A 291 1.23 28.67 -13.83
N SER A 292 0.29 28.43 -14.73
CA SER A 292 -0.87 29.32 -14.97
C SER A 292 -2.11 28.95 -14.18
N SER A 293 -2.15 27.75 -13.59
CA SER A 293 -3.32 27.28 -12.84
C SER A 293 -3.57 28.13 -11.58
N PRO A 294 -4.81 28.60 -11.34
CA PRO A 294 -5.16 29.25 -10.07
C PRO A 294 -5.13 28.29 -8.88
N TRP A 295 -4.96 26.98 -9.12
CA TRP A 295 -4.89 25.89 -8.14
C TRP A 295 -3.45 25.45 -7.85
N LEU A 296 -2.44 26.06 -8.47
CA LEU A 296 -1.04 25.60 -8.41
C LEU A 296 -0.53 25.36 -6.99
N LYS A 297 -0.71 26.31 -6.07
CA LYS A 297 -0.26 26.15 -4.68
C LYS A 297 -0.94 24.99 -3.95
N LEU A 298 -2.22 24.75 -4.25
CA LEU A 298 -2.95 23.64 -3.66
C LEU A 298 -2.45 22.30 -4.22
N PHE A 299 -2.14 22.26 -5.52
CA PHE A 299 -1.51 21.10 -6.15
C PHE A 299 -0.12 20.79 -5.57
N GLU A 300 0.73 21.80 -5.41
CA GLU A 300 2.06 21.66 -4.79
C GLU A 300 1.95 21.08 -3.37
N GLU A 301 1.02 21.59 -2.56
CA GLU A 301 0.84 21.09 -1.20
C GLU A 301 0.24 19.67 -1.16
N GLY A 302 -0.65 19.34 -2.10
CA GLY A 302 -1.11 17.96 -2.30
C GLY A 302 0.02 17.01 -2.69
N ASN A 303 0.98 17.47 -3.51
CA ASN A 303 2.17 16.70 -3.86
C ASN A 303 3.12 16.54 -2.66
N ASN A 304 3.22 17.52 -1.76
CA ASN A 304 3.98 17.36 -0.51
C ASN A 304 3.44 16.20 0.33
N VAL A 305 2.12 16.05 0.44
CA VAL A 305 1.51 14.87 1.11
C VAL A 305 1.94 13.57 0.43
N LEU A 306 1.90 13.50 -0.90
CA LEU A 306 2.31 12.30 -1.66
C LEU A 306 3.80 11.95 -1.43
N ILE A 307 4.67 12.96 -1.37
CA ILE A 307 6.11 12.78 -1.10
C ILE A 307 6.31 12.21 0.31
N GLU A 308 5.67 12.80 1.32
CA GLU A 308 5.82 12.33 2.70
C GLU A 308 5.22 10.94 2.91
N LEU A 309 4.10 10.62 2.24
CA LEU A 309 3.53 9.28 2.23
C LEU A 309 4.53 8.27 1.66
N ARG A 310 5.19 8.57 0.54
CA ARG A 310 6.17 7.63 -0.06
C ARG A 310 7.37 7.37 0.85
N ARG A 311 7.79 8.37 1.63
CA ARG A 311 8.89 8.25 2.61
C ARG A 311 8.56 7.35 3.80
N THR A 312 7.29 7.00 4.04
CA THR A 312 6.98 6.03 5.12
C THR A 312 7.43 4.62 4.77
N ASN A 313 7.70 4.36 3.49
CA ASN A 313 8.12 3.06 2.97
C ASN A 313 9.63 3.04 2.60
N GLU A 314 10.36 4.11 2.89
CA GLU A 314 11.81 4.27 2.71
C GLU A 314 12.55 4.10 4.04
#